data_AF-C6HU55-F1
#
_entry.id   AF-C6HU55-F1
#
_cell.length_a   1.000
_cell.length_b   1.000
_cell.length_c   1.000
_cell.angle_alpha   90.00
_cell.angle_beta   90.00
_cell.angle_gamma   90.00
#
_symmetry.space_group_name_H-M   'P 1'
#
loop_
_entity.id
_entity.type
_entity.pdbx_description
1 polymer ?
#
loop_
_entity_poly.entity_id
_entity_poly.type
_entity_poly.pdbx_seq_one_letter_code
_entity_poly.pdbx_strand_id
1 'polypeptide(L)'
;MEFSPIWRRIQRSLFPRIEDCLGPLTEEQRKIVAILEIVRIEDQIRQSRRGTGRPPHDWWPIARAFVAKAILNLSSTRALIERLEADATLRRILGFRTGRPLPHESGFSRVFGVLARTEIPERTHAALVDRFVKDSGIAHAALDASAIPAREKARNTRKSVMVKIKRKRG
;
A
#
# COMPACT_ATOMS: atom_id res chain seq x y z
N MET A 1 -23.47 5.48 -3.23
CA MET A 1 -22.07 5.30 -2.77
C MET A 1 -22.00 5.71 -1.31
N GLU A 2 -21.73 4.78 -0.40
CA GLU A 2 -21.46 5.15 0.99
C GLU A 2 -19.99 5.56 1.13
N PHE A 3 -19.75 6.79 1.59
CA PHE A 3 -18.42 7.29 1.92
C PHE A 3 -17.80 6.55 3.11
N SER A 4 -16.47 6.48 3.20
CA SER A 4 -15.79 5.93 4.37
C SER A 4 -16.34 6.54 5.70
N PRO A 5 -16.48 5.74 6.78
CA PRO A 5 -16.97 6.21 8.07
C PRO A 5 -16.21 7.41 8.66
N ILE A 6 -14.97 7.65 8.24
CA ILE A 6 -14.16 8.78 8.71
C ILE A 6 -14.71 10.13 8.25
N TRP A 7 -15.40 10.19 7.11
CA TRP A 7 -15.91 11.45 6.58
C TRP A 7 -17.01 12.02 7.44
N ARG A 8 -17.78 11.19 8.15
CA ARG A 8 -18.70 11.65 9.20
C ARG A 8 -18.00 12.37 10.36
N ARG A 9 -16.71 12.08 10.62
CA ARG A 9 -15.92 12.79 11.64
C ARG A 9 -15.37 14.13 11.12
N ILE A 10 -15.18 14.25 9.81
CA ILE A 10 -14.67 15.44 9.14
C ILE A 10 -15.81 16.41 8.80
N GLN A 11 -16.96 15.88 8.35
CA GLN A 11 -18.17 16.63 8.01
C GLN A 11 -18.81 17.18 9.30
N ARG A 12 -18.53 18.46 9.57
CA ARG A 12 -19.11 19.22 10.69
C ARG A 12 -20.39 19.97 10.31
N SER A 13 -20.71 20.06 9.02
CA SER A 13 -21.96 20.64 8.50
C SER A 13 -22.53 19.74 7.39
N LEU A 14 -23.84 19.84 7.14
CA LEU A 14 -24.53 19.10 6.07
C LEU A 14 -23.92 19.45 4.71
N PHE A 15 -23.17 18.51 4.13
CA PHE A 15 -22.70 18.48 2.73
C PHE A 15 -21.77 19.60 2.18
N PRO A 16 -20.74 20.10 2.87
CA PRO A 16 -19.65 20.80 2.19
C PRO A 16 -18.83 19.84 1.31
N ARG A 17 -18.22 20.35 0.22
CA ARG A 17 -17.16 19.60 -0.46
C ARG A 17 -15.99 19.39 0.49
N ILE A 18 -15.23 18.32 0.29
CA ILE A 18 -14.06 17.99 1.11
C ILE A 18 -13.06 19.16 1.15
N GLU A 19 -12.87 19.84 0.02
CA GLU A 19 -12.02 21.03 -0.12
C GLU A 19 -12.54 22.22 0.69
N ASP A 20 -13.86 22.38 0.86
CA ASP A 20 -14.44 23.44 1.69
C ASP A 20 -14.14 23.23 3.19
N CYS A 21 -13.96 21.97 3.62
CA CYS A 21 -13.63 21.61 5.00
C CYS A 21 -12.11 21.60 5.28
N LEU A 22 -11.30 21.29 4.27
CA LEU A 22 -9.86 21.04 4.42
C LEU A 22 -8.99 22.15 3.83
N GLY A 23 -9.55 23.03 3.00
CA GLY A 23 -8.81 23.95 2.15
C GLY A 23 -8.38 23.30 0.82
N PRO A 24 -7.64 24.04 -0.04
CA PRO A 24 -7.14 23.50 -1.29
C PRO A 24 -6.20 22.31 -1.04
N LEU A 25 -6.47 21.19 -1.69
CA LEU A 25 -5.68 19.98 -1.56
C LEU A 25 -4.56 19.94 -2.60
N THR A 26 -3.38 19.50 -2.19
CA THR A 26 -2.29 19.19 -3.12
C THR A 26 -2.60 17.90 -3.91
N GLU A 27 -1.95 17.70 -5.06
CA GLU A 27 -2.11 16.47 -5.85
C GLU A 27 -1.75 15.21 -5.05
N GLU A 28 -0.70 15.27 -4.21
CA GLU A 28 -0.34 14.18 -3.30
C GLU A 28 -1.47 13.87 -2.31
N GLN A 29 -2.06 14.89 -1.71
CA GLN A 29 -3.17 14.74 -0.76
C GLN A 29 -4.43 14.19 -1.45
N ARG A 30 -4.75 14.66 -2.66
CA ARG A 30 -5.86 14.12 -3.47
C ARG A 30 -5.69 12.63 -3.76
N LYS A 31 -4.47 12.22 -4.16
CA LYS A 31 -4.14 10.82 -4.37
C LYS A 31 -4.34 10.00 -3.09
N ILE A 32 -3.89 10.50 -1.94
CA ILE A 32 -4.07 9.83 -0.65
C ILE A 32 -5.56 9.68 -0.32
N VAL A 33 -6.35 10.73 -0.49
CA VAL A 33 -7.81 10.69 -0.27
C VAL A 33 -8.46 9.61 -1.14
N ALA A 34 -8.17 9.60 -2.44
CA ALA A 34 -8.72 8.63 -3.37
C ALA A 34 -8.35 7.19 -3.00
N ILE A 35 -7.08 6.94 -2.65
CA ILE A 35 -6.63 5.59 -2.26
C ILE A 35 -7.30 5.16 -0.95
N LEU A 36 -7.41 6.04 0.04
CA LEU A 36 -8.05 5.69 1.31
C LEU A 36 -9.54 5.39 1.16
N GLU A 37 -10.22 6.01 0.20
CA GLU A 37 -11.63 5.73 -0.15
C GLU A 37 -11.84 4.38 -0.84
N ILE A 38 -10.84 3.93 -1.60
CA ILE A 38 -10.85 2.60 -2.21
C ILE A 38 -10.50 1.55 -1.17
N VAL A 39 -9.38 1.75 -0.46
CA VAL A 39 -8.78 0.76 0.44
C VAL A 39 -9.63 0.52 1.69
N ARG A 40 -10.16 1.58 2.31
CA ARG A 40 -11.03 1.51 3.51
C ARG A 40 -10.56 0.49 4.55
N ILE A 41 -9.29 0.57 4.94
CA ILE A 41 -8.66 -0.36 5.90
C ILE A 41 -9.44 -0.47 7.23
N GLU A 42 -10.14 0.60 7.61
CA GLU A 42 -11.02 0.64 8.78
C GLU A 42 -12.16 -0.39 8.76
N ASP A 43 -12.63 -0.85 7.61
CA ASP A 43 -13.73 -1.82 7.50
C ASP A 43 -13.32 -3.20 8.05
N GLN A 44 -12.02 -3.53 7.98
CA GLN A 44 -11.48 -4.76 8.57
C GLN A 44 -11.21 -4.64 10.07
N ILE A 45 -11.23 -3.41 10.61
CA ILE A 45 -11.00 -3.15 12.03
C ILE A 45 -12.32 -3.30 12.78
N ARG A 46 -12.61 -4.53 13.22
CA ARG A 46 -13.70 -4.78 14.18
C ARG A 46 -13.33 -4.14 15.52
N GLN A 47 -13.81 -2.93 15.79
CA GLN A 47 -13.68 -2.35 17.12
C GLN A 47 -14.46 -3.20 18.12
N SER A 48 -13.76 -4.01 18.91
CA SER A 48 -14.32 -4.51 20.15
C SER A 48 -14.54 -3.32 21.07
N ARG A 49 -15.75 -2.77 21.09
CA ARG A 49 -16.22 -1.85 22.14
C ARG A 49 -16.57 -2.59 23.43
N ARG A 50 -16.17 -3.86 23.58
CA ARG A 50 -16.49 -4.70 24.73
C ARG A 50 -15.37 -4.58 25.76
N GLY A 51 -15.38 -3.49 26.50
CA GLY A 51 -14.49 -3.30 27.65
C GLY A 51 -14.87 -2.04 28.44
N THR A 52 -15.08 -2.20 29.74
CA THR A 52 -15.16 -1.09 30.69
C THR A 52 -13.74 -0.61 30.99
N GLY A 53 -13.23 0.35 30.20
CA GLY A 53 -11.87 0.87 30.37
C GLY A 53 -11.64 2.16 29.59
N ARG A 54 -10.42 2.73 29.71
CA ARG A 54 -10.00 3.90 28.93
C ARG A 54 -10.25 3.62 27.45
N PRO A 55 -10.97 4.48 26.73
CA PRO A 55 -11.20 4.28 25.31
C PRO A 55 -9.85 4.06 24.62
N PRO A 56 -9.68 2.95 23.88
CA PRO A 56 -8.44 2.73 23.15
C PRO A 56 -8.19 3.96 22.27
N HIS A 57 -6.90 4.28 22.08
CA HIS A 57 -6.50 5.32 21.14
C HIS A 57 -7.25 5.15 19.82
N ASP A 58 -7.57 6.22 19.09
CA ASP A 58 -8.30 6.08 17.83
C ASP A 58 -7.46 5.22 16.85
N TRP A 59 -7.82 3.94 16.67
CA TRP A 59 -7.08 3.01 15.80
C TRP A 59 -7.26 3.35 14.32
N TRP A 60 -8.41 3.91 13.94
CA TRP A 60 -8.70 4.22 12.54
C TRP A 60 -7.72 5.25 11.93
N PRO A 61 -7.42 6.40 12.56
CA PRO A 61 -6.42 7.32 12.04
C PRO A 61 -5.03 6.72 11.96
N ILE A 62 -4.64 5.87 12.92
CA ILE A 62 -3.34 5.19 12.88
C ILE A 62 -3.31 4.15 11.75
N ALA A 63 -4.38 3.40 11.52
CA ALA A 63 -4.46 2.45 10.42
C ALA A 63 -4.47 3.15 9.04
N ARG A 64 -5.14 4.29 8.91
CA ARG A 64 -5.05 5.12 7.69
C ARG A 64 -3.64 5.67 7.52
N ALA A 65 -2.98 6.04 8.61
CA ALA A 65 -1.58 6.46 8.58
C ALA A 65 -0.62 5.33 8.19
N PHE A 66 -0.94 4.06 8.49
CA PHE A 66 -0.21 2.90 7.98
C PHE A 66 -0.28 2.83 6.45
N VAL A 67 -1.47 3.01 5.87
CA VAL A 67 -1.64 3.04 4.40
C VAL A 67 -0.93 4.27 3.81
N ALA A 68 -1.10 5.45 4.43
CA ALA A 68 -0.44 6.67 3.98
C ALA A 68 1.09 6.58 4.02
N LYS A 69 1.65 5.89 5.02
CA LYS A 69 3.09 5.60 5.10
C LYS A 69 3.58 4.87 3.85
N ALA A 70 2.83 3.89 3.36
CA ALA A 70 3.15 3.16 2.14
C ALA A 70 3.01 4.04 0.87
N ILE A 71 1.96 4.86 0.78
CA ILE A 71 1.75 5.77 -0.36
C ILE A 71 2.86 6.83 -0.46
N LEU A 72 3.28 7.38 0.69
CA LEU A 72 4.32 8.40 0.80
C LEU A 72 5.74 7.81 0.76
N ASN A 73 5.87 6.48 0.63
CA ASN A 73 7.14 5.75 0.62
C ASN A 73 8.06 6.10 1.82
N LEU A 74 7.48 6.25 3.01
CA LEU A 74 8.22 6.61 4.22
C LEU A 74 8.81 5.35 4.86
N SER A 75 10.12 5.36 5.12
CA SER A 75 10.83 4.21 5.69
C SER A 75 10.51 4.01 7.18
N SER A 76 10.52 5.08 7.98
CA SER A 76 10.35 5.02 9.44
C SER A 76 9.01 5.55 9.92
N THR A 77 8.60 5.12 11.11
CA THR A 77 7.40 5.64 11.80
C THR A 77 7.64 7.06 12.29
N ARG A 78 8.87 7.39 12.69
CA ARG A 78 9.28 8.74 13.02
C ARG A 78 9.09 9.72 11.86
N ALA A 79 9.51 9.36 10.65
CA ALA A 79 9.31 10.20 9.46
C ALA A 79 7.82 10.44 9.16
N LEU A 80 6.97 9.44 9.42
CA LEU A 80 5.51 9.60 9.34
C LEU A 80 4.99 10.61 10.36
N ILE A 81 5.45 10.55 11.62
CA ILE A 81 5.03 11.50 12.66
C ILE A 81 5.47 12.91 12.30
N GLU A 82 6.74 13.10 11.92
CA GLU A 82 7.28 14.40 11.51
C GLU A 82 6.50 14.99 10.32
N ARG A 83 6.14 14.16 9.33
CA ARG A 83 5.29 14.58 8.20
C ARG A 83 3.88 14.99 8.65
N LEU A 84 3.29 14.29 9.62
CA LEU A 84 1.96 14.61 10.16
C LEU A 84 1.94 15.83 11.08
N GLU A 85 3.07 16.17 11.70
CA GLU A 85 3.24 17.41 12.46
C GLU A 85 3.40 18.61 11.53
N ALA A 86 4.12 18.44 10.41
CA ALA A 86 4.30 19.50 9.41
C ALA A 86 3.03 19.79 8.59
N ASP A 87 2.21 18.78 8.29
CA ASP A 87 1.04 18.91 7.43
C ASP A 87 -0.28 18.67 8.19
N ALA A 88 -0.89 19.76 8.64
CA ALA A 88 -2.18 19.73 9.34
C ALA A 88 -3.35 19.23 8.47
N THR A 89 -3.26 19.40 7.15
CA THR A 89 -4.27 18.95 6.19
C THR A 89 -4.20 17.45 6.01
N LEU A 90 -3.00 16.89 5.78
CA LEU A 90 -2.78 15.45 5.76
C LEU A 90 -3.24 14.81 7.06
N ARG A 91 -2.91 15.40 8.20
CA ARG A 91 -3.36 14.95 9.50
C ARG A 91 -4.88 14.85 9.62
N ARG A 92 -5.61 15.83 9.06
CA ARG A 92 -7.08 15.82 8.99
C ARG A 92 -7.62 14.76 8.02
N ILE A 93 -6.99 14.59 6.85
CA ILE A 93 -7.35 13.55 5.85
C ILE A 93 -7.30 12.15 6.47
N LEU A 94 -6.27 11.89 7.29
CA LEU A 94 -6.14 10.61 8.00
C LEU A 94 -7.13 10.48 9.16
N GLY A 95 -7.81 11.55 9.56
CA GLY A 95 -8.84 11.54 10.59
C GLY A 95 -8.34 11.81 12.00
N PHE A 96 -7.13 12.35 12.16
CA PHE A 96 -6.67 12.82 13.47
C PHE A 96 -7.41 14.11 13.84
N ARG A 97 -7.85 14.21 15.11
CA ARG A 97 -8.54 15.40 15.62
C ARG A 97 -7.58 16.58 15.70
N THR A 98 -8.05 17.74 15.22
CA THR A 98 -7.36 19.02 15.41
C THR A 98 -7.25 19.35 16.91
N GLY A 99 -6.11 19.89 17.34
CA GLY A 99 -5.88 20.33 18.73
C GLY A 99 -5.52 19.23 19.73
N ARG A 100 -5.51 17.96 19.35
CA ARG A 100 -4.90 16.89 20.18
C ARG A 100 -3.44 16.70 19.80
N PRO A 101 -2.54 16.23 20.69
CA PRO A 101 -1.23 15.75 20.26
C PRO A 101 -1.37 14.45 19.45
N LEU A 102 -0.41 14.18 18.57
CA LEU A 102 -0.30 12.87 17.93
C LEU A 102 0.11 11.81 18.97
N PRO A 103 -0.25 10.54 18.76
CA PRO A 103 0.31 9.45 19.54
C PRO A 103 1.83 9.42 19.40
N HIS A 104 2.55 9.07 20.47
CA HIS A 104 3.98 8.81 20.39
C HIS A 104 4.28 7.63 19.44
N GLU A 105 5.53 7.53 18.97
CA GLU A 105 6.00 6.46 18.09
C GLU A 105 5.65 5.05 18.63
N SER A 106 5.80 4.82 19.94
CA SER A 106 5.42 3.55 20.55
C SER A 106 3.92 3.23 20.44
N GLY A 107 3.06 4.24 20.34
CA GLY A 107 1.63 4.07 20.06
C GLY A 107 1.36 3.60 18.64
N PHE A 108 2.03 4.21 17.66
CA PHE A 108 1.98 3.78 16.26
C PHE A 108 2.50 2.35 16.10
N SER A 109 3.69 2.06 16.62
CA SER A 109 4.31 0.73 16.52
C SER A 109 3.46 -0.37 17.14
N ARG A 110 2.80 -0.10 18.28
CA ARG A 110 1.86 -1.06 18.88
C ARG A 110 0.69 -1.36 17.94
N VAL A 111 0.04 -0.33 17.39
CA VAL A 111 -1.09 -0.52 16.48
C VAL A 111 -0.64 -1.21 15.19
N PHE A 112 0.47 -0.80 14.57
CA PHE A 112 1.02 -1.45 13.38
C PHE A 112 1.33 -2.93 13.64
N GLY A 113 1.91 -3.25 14.80
CA GLY A 113 2.14 -4.62 15.21
C GLY A 113 0.85 -5.42 15.41
N VAL A 114 -0.26 -4.79 15.80
CA VAL A 114 -1.58 -5.44 15.84
C VAL A 114 -2.13 -5.63 14.43
N LEU A 115 -2.06 -4.63 13.57
CA LEU A 115 -2.53 -4.72 12.18
C LEU A 115 -1.85 -5.88 11.45
N ALA A 116 -0.52 -6.00 11.60
CA ALA A 116 0.25 -7.10 11.02
C ALA A 116 -0.14 -8.47 11.63
N ARG A 117 -0.19 -8.58 12.96
CA ARG A 117 -0.58 -9.84 13.63
C ARG A 117 -2.00 -10.32 13.34
N THR A 118 -2.89 -9.39 13.03
CA THR A 118 -4.30 -9.69 12.71
C THR A 118 -4.56 -9.76 11.21
N GLU A 119 -3.50 -9.66 10.41
CA GLU A 119 -3.53 -9.75 8.95
C GLU A 119 -4.52 -8.76 8.31
N ILE A 120 -4.69 -7.58 8.93
CA ILE A 120 -5.62 -6.57 8.45
C ILE A 120 -5.25 -6.09 7.03
N PRO A 121 -3.98 -5.78 6.73
CA PRO A 121 -3.58 -5.43 5.36
C PRO A 121 -3.91 -6.52 4.34
N GLU A 122 -3.65 -7.78 4.66
CA GLU A 122 -3.86 -8.94 3.80
C GLU A 122 -5.35 -9.17 3.54
N ARG A 123 -6.19 -9.07 4.58
CA ARG A 123 -7.65 -9.15 4.44
C ARG A 123 -8.22 -7.99 3.66
N THR A 124 -7.68 -6.80 3.86
CA THR A 124 -8.07 -5.60 3.09
C THR A 124 -7.72 -5.82 1.62
N HIS A 125 -6.52 -6.29 1.32
CA HIS A 125 -6.10 -6.62 -0.03
C HIS A 125 -6.99 -7.70 -0.67
N ALA A 126 -7.27 -8.80 0.04
CA ALA A 126 -8.18 -9.84 -0.44
C ALA A 126 -9.58 -9.30 -0.76
N ALA A 127 -10.13 -8.43 0.10
CA ALA A 127 -11.42 -7.79 -0.14
C ALA A 127 -11.41 -6.86 -1.37
N LEU A 128 -10.29 -6.16 -1.63
CA LEU A 128 -10.14 -5.33 -2.84
C LEU A 128 -10.07 -6.18 -4.11
N VAL A 129 -9.33 -7.29 -4.07
CA VAL A 129 -9.25 -8.25 -5.18
C VAL A 129 -10.63 -8.84 -5.47
N ASP A 130 -11.35 -9.31 -4.45
CA ASP A 130 -12.71 -9.84 -4.62
C ASP A 130 -13.67 -8.79 -5.20
N ARG A 131 -13.56 -7.53 -4.76
CA ARG A 131 -14.44 -6.45 -5.21
C ARG A 131 -14.18 -5.99 -6.64
N PHE A 132 -12.93 -5.92 -7.08
CA PHE A 132 -12.56 -5.26 -8.34
C PHE A 132 -12.03 -6.20 -9.42
N VAL A 133 -11.49 -7.35 -9.05
CA VAL A 133 -10.75 -8.25 -9.95
C VAL A 133 -11.51 -9.56 -10.22
N LYS A 134 -12.37 -9.99 -9.30
CA LYS A 134 -13.08 -11.28 -9.40
C LYS A 134 -13.80 -11.49 -10.74
N ASP A 135 -14.50 -10.46 -11.21
CA ASP A 135 -15.30 -10.51 -12.44
C ASP A 135 -14.60 -9.87 -13.64
N SER A 136 -13.35 -9.42 -13.48
CA SER A 136 -12.64 -8.72 -14.55
C SER A 136 -12.05 -9.66 -15.61
N GLY A 137 -12.27 -10.98 -15.49
CA GLY A 137 -11.80 -11.98 -16.45
C GLY A 137 -10.27 -12.10 -16.54
N ILE A 138 -9.54 -11.59 -15.53
CA ILE A 138 -8.08 -11.71 -15.48
C ILE A 138 -7.76 -13.17 -15.17
N ALA A 139 -7.34 -13.91 -16.20
CA ALA A 139 -6.88 -15.27 -16.03
C ALA A 139 -5.57 -15.27 -15.23
N HIS A 140 -5.51 -16.03 -14.14
CA HIS A 140 -4.26 -16.38 -13.42
C HIS A 140 -3.34 -17.30 -14.24
N ALA A 141 -3.53 -17.36 -15.56
CA ALA A 141 -2.68 -18.16 -16.43
C ALA A 141 -1.33 -17.46 -16.58
N ALA A 142 -0.30 -18.04 -15.99
CA ALA A 142 1.09 -17.72 -16.33
C ALA A 142 1.35 -18.18 -17.77
N LEU A 143 0.87 -17.42 -18.75
CA LEU A 143 1.07 -17.68 -20.18
C LEU A 143 2.57 -17.71 -20.55
N ASP A 144 3.40 -17.01 -19.78
CA ASP A 144 4.84 -16.88 -19.97
C ASP A 144 5.67 -17.93 -19.24
N ALA A 145 5.06 -18.89 -18.53
CA ALA A 145 5.79 -20.01 -17.90
C ALA A 145 6.07 -21.17 -18.87
N SER A 146 6.18 -20.89 -20.18
CA SER A 146 6.68 -21.88 -21.12
C SER A 146 8.19 -22.03 -20.92
N ALA A 147 8.65 -23.28 -20.75
CA ALA A 147 10.07 -23.58 -20.66
C ALA A 147 10.73 -23.19 -21.99
N ILE A 148 11.32 -21.99 -22.04
CA ILE A 148 12.13 -21.57 -23.17
C ILE A 148 13.41 -22.42 -23.12
N PRO A 149 13.67 -23.31 -24.10
CA PRO A 149 14.92 -24.06 -24.12
C PRO A 149 16.07 -23.06 -24.13
N ALA A 150 16.97 -23.19 -23.16
CA ALA A 150 18.13 -22.31 -23.03
C ALA A 150 18.92 -22.28 -24.35
N ARG A 151 19.41 -21.10 -24.72
CA ARG A 151 20.19 -20.86 -25.93
C ARG A 151 21.32 -21.88 -26.06
N GLU A 152 21.34 -22.64 -27.14
CA GLU A 152 22.44 -23.57 -27.45
C GLU A 152 23.75 -22.77 -27.56
N LYS A 153 24.78 -23.18 -26.80
CA LYS A 153 26.10 -22.51 -26.83
C LYS A 153 26.66 -22.59 -28.25
N ALA A 154 27.20 -21.47 -28.75
CA ALA A 154 27.87 -21.43 -30.05
C ALA A 154 29.00 -22.48 -30.10
N ARG A 155 28.87 -23.48 -30.99
CA ARG A 155 29.94 -24.42 -31.30
C ARG A 155 31.05 -23.68 -32.04
N ASN A 156 32.25 -23.69 -31.46
CA ASN A 156 33.45 -23.16 -32.10
C ASN A 156 33.79 -24.03 -33.32
N THR A 157 33.44 -23.58 -34.52
CA THR A 157 33.89 -24.19 -35.78
C THR A 157 35.37 -23.87 -36.01
N ARG A 158 36.26 -24.53 -35.24
CA ARG A 158 37.66 -24.61 -35.63
C ARG A 158 37.73 -25.48 -36.89
N LYS A 159 38.03 -24.86 -38.03
CA LYS A 159 38.31 -25.57 -39.28
C LYS A 159 39.44 -26.58 -39.00
N SER A 160 39.17 -27.86 -39.23
CA SER A 160 40.20 -28.90 -39.19
C SER A 160 41.27 -28.54 -40.23
N VAL A 161 42.52 -28.36 -39.77
CA VAL A 161 43.66 -28.10 -40.66
C VAL A 161 43.87 -29.37 -41.50
N MET A 162 43.71 -29.28 -42.82
CA MET A 162 44.06 -30.36 -43.73
C MET A 162 45.57 -30.61 -43.66
N VAL A 163 45.96 -31.79 -43.20
CA VAL A 163 47.35 -32.25 -43.23
C VAL A 163 47.73 -32.48 -44.70
N LYS A 164 48.63 -31.65 -45.24
CA LYS A 164 49.21 -31.86 -46.58
C LYS A 164 50.11 -33.09 -46.55
N ILE A 165 49.68 -34.17 -47.18
CA ILE A 165 50.49 -35.38 -47.38
C ILE A 165 51.63 -35.05 -48.35
N LYS A 166 52.89 -35.18 -47.88
CA LYS A 166 54.10 -35.04 -48.71
C LYS A 166 54.16 -36.18 -49.74
N ARG A 167 54.18 -35.85 -51.03
CA ARG A 167 54.37 -36.84 -52.10
C ARG A 167 55.83 -37.32 -52.13
N LYS A 168 56.07 -38.63 -52.13
CA LYS A 168 57.38 -39.24 -52.37
C LYS A 168 57.82 -38.97 -53.81
N ARG A 169 59.07 -38.54 -53.98
CA ARG A 169 59.74 -38.41 -55.29
C ARG A 169 60.26 -39.80 -55.69
N GLY A 170 60.03 -40.17 -56.95
CA GLY A 170 60.69 -41.30 -57.60
C GLY A 170 62.17 -41.02 -57.83
#